data_AF-A0A166NEN6-F1
#
_entry.id   AF-A0A166NEN6-F1
#
_cell.length_a   1.000
_cell.length_b   1.000
_cell.length_c   1.000
_cell.angle_alpha   90.00
_cell.angle_beta   90.00
_cell.angle_gamma   90.00
#
_symmetry.space_group_name_H-M   'P 1'
#
loop_
_entity.id
_entity.type
_entity.pdbx_description
1 polymer ?
#
loop_
_entity_poly.entity_id
_entity_poly.type
_entity_poly.pdbx_seq_one_letter_code
_entity_poly.pdbx_strand_id
1 'polypeptide(L)'
;MASVNDVVNRTDPMDKMKANELQSQTISLLEKIARSQRVLEERLDAMERLFTQQGPAAYFPQFRQLPPEIRHRVWSLAIPTRILRPSRRNTKKRGMLLMRPPAIAGACQEARAIATRNGRIVSLTYDTANSENPTRTFRHWFDSAHDVLELDRRVGIEEDKPRGIKDLVYKAQHILASRAEAEWFARLFQRTAHLNRLSLRFDTVSISPCTWDLGVVKRLFGEASTVVTMDLENADEIAWVKGVLQGYWRNPVFCAFDLESWARERKPSVGVDVRDEGWMQRLPGTWVSEVARGWVMAKAAEMTAKVGGAAKGQAGRKVRGQLDMDFSELEAQASAAAAAALDVKNDFVRAALLAMPDVKFVRAFCQDEIHAVCRP
;
A
#
# COMPACT_ATOMS: atom_id res chain seq x y z
N MET A 1 17.62 14.96 82.85
CA MET A 1 17.34 14.73 81.41
C MET A 1 16.45 13.51 81.31
N ALA A 2 15.35 13.66 80.58
CA ALA A 2 14.11 12.90 80.74
C ALA A 2 14.24 11.40 80.40
N SER A 3 13.50 10.63 81.20
CA SER A 3 13.36 9.19 81.17
C SER A 3 12.75 8.70 79.85
N VAL A 4 13.41 7.70 79.27
CA VAL A 4 12.99 6.98 78.06
C VAL A 4 11.71 6.21 78.36
N ASN A 5 10.67 6.47 77.57
CA ASN A 5 9.36 5.82 77.64
C ASN A 5 9.45 4.33 77.26
N ASP A 6 9.25 3.45 78.25
CA ASP A 6 8.89 2.04 78.03
C ASP A 6 7.41 1.94 77.66
N VAL A 7 7.11 2.08 76.36
CA VAL A 7 5.80 1.71 75.80
C VAL A 7 5.81 0.20 75.56
N VAL A 8 5.42 -0.55 76.58
CA VAL A 8 5.18 -2.00 76.48
C VAL A 8 3.96 -2.23 75.58
N ASN A 9 4.20 -2.51 74.31
CA ASN A 9 3.21 -2.93 73.31
C ASN A 9 2.57 -4.28 73.74
N ARG A 10 1.46 -4.21 74.48
CA ARG A 10 0.54 -5.33 74.68
C ARG A 10 -0.18 -5.60 73.35
N THR A 11 0.43 -6.43 72.51
CA THR A 11 -0.23 -6.98 71.32
C THR A 11 -1.31 -7.97 71.76
N ASP A 12 -2.55 -7.67 71.38
CA ASP A 12 -3.75 -8.40 71.75
C ASP A 12 -3.66 -9.86 71.22
N PRO A 13 -3.86 -10.90 72.06
CA PRO A 13 -3.77 -12.29 71.63
C PRO A 13 -4.68 -12.66 70.44
N MET A 14 -5.78 -11.92 70.21
CA MET A 14 -6.61 -12.08 69.01
C MET A 14 -5.91 -11.70 67.71
N ASP A 15 -5.02 -10.70 67.71
CA ASP A 15 -4.27 -10.29 66.52
C ASP A 15 -3.20 -11.31 66.13
N LYS A 16 -2.62 -12.01 67.12
CA LYS A 16 -1.69 -13.12 66.87
C LYS A 16 -2.39 -14.31 66.20
N MET A 17 -3.65 -14.58 66.56
CA MET A 17 -4.41 -15.69 66.01
C MET A 17 -4.81 -15.43 64.54
N LYS A 18 -5.23 -14.20 64.22
CA LYS A 18 -5.48 -13.77 62.83
C LYS A 18 -4.23 -13.76 61.97
N ALA A 19 -3.09 -13.35 62.54
CA ALA A 19 -1.81 -13.36 61.83
C ALA A 19 -1.39 -14.79 61.45
N ASN A 20 -1.56 -15.76 62.34
CA ASN A 20 -1.25 -17.16 62.07
C ASN A 20 -2.16 -17.75 60.99
N GLU A 21 -3.45 -17.43 61.01
CA GLU A 21 -4.41 -17.90 59.99
C GLU A 21 -4.08 -17.32 58.60
N LEU A 22 -3.75 -16.02 58.54
CA LEU A 22 -3.30 -15.37 57.30
C LEU A 22 -1.99 -16.00 56.78
N GLN A 23 -1.06 -16.31 57.69
CA GLN A 23 0.19 -16.98 57.35
C GLN A 23 -0.07 -18.39 56.78
N SER A 24 -0.95 -19.18 57.40
CA SER A 24 -1.34 -20.51 56.89
C SER A 24 -2.02 -20.44 55.52
N GLN A 25 -2.90 -19.47 55.31
CA GLN A 25 -3.54 -19.24 54.00
C GLN A 25 -2.51 -18.85 52.92
N THR A 26 -1.57 -17.98 53.28
CA THR A 26 -0.50 -17.54 52.36
C THR A 26 0.39 -18.71 51.94
N ILE A 27 0.78 -19.56 52.88
CA ILE A 27 1.59 -20.77 52.60
C ILE A 27 0.81 -21.72 51.68
N SER A 28 -0.47 -21.98 51.98
CA SER A 28 -1.31 -22.84 51.14
C SER A 28 -1.43 -22.33 49.70
N LEU A 29 -1.53 -21.02 49.53
CA LEU A 29 -1.65 -20.39 48.20
C LEU A 29 -0.34 -20.47 47.42
N LEU A 30 0.80 -20.25 48.08
CA LEU A 30 2.13 -20.43 47.49
C LEU A 30 2.37 -21.88 47.06
N GLU A 31 1.94 -22.86 47.84
CA GLU A 31 2.02 -24.28 47.45
C GLU A 31 1.16 -24.63 46.24
N LYS A 32 -0.03 -24.01 46.10
CA LYS A 32 -0.88 -24.19 44.91
C LYS A 32 -0.23 -23.58 43.67
N ILE A 33 0.37 -22.40 43.80
CA ILE A 33 1.10 -21.75 42.69
C ILE A 33 2.29 -22.62 42.28
N ALA A 34 3.10 -23.10 43.23
CA ALA A 34 4.26 -23.95 42.95
C ALA A 34 3.86 -25.26 42.24
N ARG A 35 2.73 -25.88 42.64
CA ARG A 35 2.18 -27.05 41.96
C ARG A 35 1.74 -26.73 40.53
N SER A 36 1.06 -25.60 40.33
CA SER A 36 0.64 -25.17 38.98
C SER A 36 1.83 -24.88 38.07
N GLN A 37 2.91 -24.28 38.59
CA GLN A 37 4.12 -24.00 37.84
C GLN A 37 4.81 -25.30 37.38
N ARG A 38 4.94 -26.30 38.24
CA ARG A 38 5.49 -27.61 37.83
C ARG A 38 4.68 -28.27 36.72
N VAL A 39 3.36 -28.26 36.81
CA VAL A 39 2.51 -28.86 35.75
C VAL A 39 2.65 -28.10 34.43
N LEU A 40 2.82 -26.78 34.47
CA LEU A 40 3.10 -25.97 33.28
C LEU A 40 4.48 -26.27 32.69
N GLU A 41 5.50 -26.35 33.54
CA GLU A 41 6.86 -26.72 33.14
C GLU A 41 6.89 -28.12 32.52
N GLU A 42 6.27 -29.12 33.13
CA GLU A 42 6.14 -30.47 32.59
C GLU A 42 5.44 -30.50 31.23
N ARG A 43 4.41 -29.67 31.02
CA ARG A 43 3.72 -29.55 29.73
C ARG A 43 4.59 -28.89 28.67
N LEU A 44 5.35 -27.85 29.03
CA LEU A 44 6.29 -27.21 28.13
C LEU A 44 7.43 -28.16 27.75
N ASP A 45 7.97 -28.89 28.73
CA ASP A 45 8.97 -29.94 28.51
C ASP A 45 8.44 -31.04 27.57
N ALA A 46 7.19 -31.47 27.76
CA ALA A 46 6.55 -32.44 26.87
C ALA A 46 6.39 -31.90 25.44
N MET A 47 5.98 -30.63 25.30
CA MET A 47 5.89 -29.98 23.99
C MET A 47 7.26 -29.83 23.34
N GLU A 48 8.28 -29.41 24.08
CA GLU A 48 9.66 -29.29 23.58
C GLU A 48 10.24 -30.64 23.17
N ARG A 49 9.94 -31.72 23.91
CA ARG A 49 10.28 -33.10 23.52
C ARG A 49 9.58 -33.54 22.25
N LEU A 50 8.31 -33.16 22.05
CA LEU A 50 7.61 -33.42 20.79
C LEU A 50 8.24 -32.66 19.61
N PHE A 51 8.72 -31.44 19.83
CA PHE A 51 9.42 -30.65 18.82
C PHE A 51 10.84 -31.16 18.52
N THR A 52 11.56 -31.68 19.52
CA THR A 52 12.93 -32.19 19.36
C THR A 52 13.00 -33.64 18.88
N GLN A 53 11.98 -34.47 19.13
CA GLN A 53 11.90 -35.84 18.59
C GLN A 53 11.48 -35.90 17.11
N GLN A 54 10.96 -34.80 16.55
CA GLN A 54 10.94 -34.64 15.10
C GLN A 54 12.38 -34.40 14.65
N GLY A 55 13.05 -35.48 14.22
CA GLY A 55 14.40 -35.42 13.65
C GLY A 55 14.52 -34.41 12.49
N PRO A 56 15.72 -34.21 11.93
CA PRO A 56 15.98 -33.14 10.95
C PRO A 56 15.25 -33.40 9.63
N ALA A 57 13.97 -33.04 9.58
CA ALA A 57 13.21 -32.86 8.36
C ALA A 57 13.16 -31.36 8.09
N ALA A 58 14.01 -30.92 7.16
CA ALA A 58 14.01 -29.58 6.58
C ALA A 58 12.76 -29.31 5.71
N TYR A 59 11.59 -29.78 6.14
CA TYR A 59 10.31 -29.63 5.47
C TYR A 59 9.27 -29.34 6.52
N PHE A 60 8.54 -28.24 6.36
CA PHE A 60 7.43 -27.81 7.20
C PHE A 60 6.26 -28.82 7.07
N PRO A 61 6.19 -29.92 7.85
CA PRO A 61 5.30 -31.04 7.55
C PRO A 61 3.84 -30.64 7.83
N GLN A 62 3.67 -29.74 8.79
CA GLN A 62 2.40 -29.19 9.23
C GLN A 62 1.73 -28.38 8.14
N PHE A 63 2.48 -27.75 7.21
CA PHE A 63 1.85 -26.93 6.18
C PHE A 63 0.95 -27.78 5.29
N ARG A 64 1.40 -28.98 4.90
CA ARG A 64 0.61 -29.91 4.08
C ARG A 64 -0.61 -30.49 4.80
N GLN A 65 -0.60 -30.49 6.14
CA GLN A 65 -1.72 -30.95 6.95
C GLN A 65 -2.81 -29.88 7.11
N LEU A 66 -2.51 -28.62 6.78
CA LEU A 66 -3.51 -27.57 6.79
C LEU A 66 -4.57 -27.80 5.70
N PRO A 67 -5.84 -27.43 5.96
CA PRO A 67 -6.86 -27.38 4.93
C PRO A 67 -6.39 -26.56 3.72
N PRO A 68 -6.75 -26.97 2.48
CA PRO A 68 -6.29 -26.30 1.27
C PRO A 68 -6.63 -24.80 1.25
N GLU A 69 -7.74 -24.39 1.87
CA GLU A 69 -8.15 -22.99 1.98
C GLU A 69 -7.14 -22.16 2.79
N ILE A 70 -6.65 -22.72 3.90
CA ILE A 70 -5.67 -22.07 4.77
C ILE A 70 -4.32 -22.01 4.05
N ARG A 71 -3.90 -23.11 3.41
CA ARG A 71 -2.67 -23.12 2.61
C ARG A 71 -2.71 -22.08 1.50
N HIS A 72 -3.82 -22.02 0.77
CA HIS A 72 -4.04 -21.03 -0.27
C HIS A 72 -3.91 -19.60 0.27
N ARG A 73 -4.54 -19.32 1.41
CA ARG A 73 -4.46 -17.99 2.04
C ARG A 73 -3.05 -17.65 2.49
N VAL A 74 -2.32 -18.59 3.09
CA VAL A 74 -0.91 -18.39 3.48
C VAL A 74 -0.07 -18.08 2.25
N TRP A 75 -0.22 -18.84 1.16
CA TRP A 75 0.51 -18.57 -0.07
C TRP A 75 0.14 -17.25 -0.72
N SER A 76 -1.14 -16.88 -0.75
CA SER A 76 -1.57 -15.57 -1.26
C SER A 76 -0.96 -14.43 -0.44
N LEU A 77 -0.96 -14.53 0.89
CA LEU A 77 -0.36 -13.52 1.78
C LEU A 77 1.18 -13.48 1.72
N ALA A 78 1.81 -14.58 1.31
CA ALA A 78 3.26 -14.67 1.18
C ALA A 78 3.78 -14.13 -0.17
N ILE A 79 2.90 -13.72 -1.11
CA ILE A 79 3.33 -13.01 -2.32
C ILE A 79 3.76 -11.59 -1.92
N PRO A 80 5.02 -11.19 -2.16
CA PRO A 80 5.47 -9.86 -1.81
C PRO A 80 4.89 -8.81 -2.77
N THR A 81 4.49 -7.66 -2.23
CA THR A 81 4.23 -6.45 -3.01
C THR A 81 5.55 -5.89 -3.54
N ARG A 82 5.68 -5.79 -4.86
CA ARG A 82 6.85 -5.20 -5.53
C ARG A 82 6.43 -4.05 -6.42
N ILE A 83 7.35 -3.13 -6.69
CA ILE A 83 7.10 -2.04 -7.64
C ILE A 83 7.77 -2.34 -8.97
N LEU A 84 6.97 -2.32 -10.04
CA LEU A 84 7.48 -2.21 -11.39
C LEU A 84 7.57 -0.73 -11.77
N ARG A 85 8.79 -0.25 -12.02
CA ARG A 85 9.06 1.10 -12.55
C ARG A 85 9.43 0.99 -14.03
N PRO A 86 8.53 1.34 -14.96
CA PRO A 86 8.88 1.49 -16.37
C PRO A 86 9.78 2.73 -16.52
N SER A 87 11.08 2.55 -16.29
CA SER A 87 12.02 3.67 -16.32
C SER A 87 12.38 4.04 -17.76
N ARG A 88 12.30 5.34 -18.09
CA ARG A 88 12.88 5.89 -19.32
C ARG A 88 14.39 6.01 -19.15
N ARG A 89 15.05 4.85 -19.28
CA ARG A 89 16.49 4.58 -19.47
C ARG A 89 17.38 5.83 -19.67
N ASN A 90 17.72 6.54 -18.58
CA ASN A 90 18.75 7.59 -18.66
C ASN A 90 19.75 7.60 -17.49
N THR A 91 19.58 6.75 -16.47
CA THR A 91 20.61 6.58 -15.45
C THR A 91 21.60 5.52 -15.94
N LYS A 92 22.66 5.95 -16.65
CA LYS A 92 23.77 5.12 -17.18
C LYS A 92 24.45 4.16 -16.17
N LYS A 93 24.05 4.16 -14.89
CA LYS A 93 24.69 3.41 -13.79
C LYS A 93 23.77 2.51 -12.98
N ARG A 94 22.45 2.47 -13.23
CA ARG A 94 21.55 1.56 -12.49
C ARG A 94 21.26 0.35 -13.35
N GLY A 95 21.77 -0.82 -12.96
CA GLY A 95 21.31 -2.08 -13.53
C GLY A 95 19.81 -2.16 -13.34
N MET A 96 19.04 -2.31 -14.42
CA MET A 96 17.61 -2.58 -14.26
C MET A 96 17.50 -3.95 -13.62
N LEU A 97 17.12 -3.99 -12.34
CA LEU A 97 16.71 -5.21 -11.69
C LEU A 97 15.50 -5.76 -12.44
N LEU A 98 15.74 -6.78 -13.25
CA LEU A 98 14.68 -7.55 -13.89
C LEU A 98 13.83 -8.14 -12.78
N MET A 99 12.56 -7.73 -12.71
CA MET A 99 11.61 -8.33 -11.80
C MET A 99 11.44 -9.81 -12.18
N ARG A 100 12.09 -10.68 -11.41
CA ARG A 100 11.95 -12.13 -11.53
C ARG A 100 10.65 -12.58 -10.85
N PRO A 101 10.13 -13.77 -11.19
CA PRO A 101 9.09 -14.39 -10.38
C PRO A 101 9.48 -14.39 -8.90
N PRO A 102 8.54 -14.17 -7.97
CA PRO A 102 8.86 -14.16 -6.55
C PRO A 102 9.32 -15.55 -6.11
N ALA A 103 10.17 -15.63 -5.09
CA ALA A 103 10.76 -16.90 -4.63
C ALA A 103 9.71 -17.99 -4.32
N ILE A 104 8.53 -17.57 -3.82
CA ILE A 104 7.37 -18.44 -3.58
C ILE A 104 6.92 -19.23 -4.83
N ALA A 105 7.06 -18.67 -6.03
CA ALA A 105 6.73 -19.36 -7.28
C ALA A 105 7.64 -20.59 -7.54
N GLY A 106 8.81 -20.64 -6.87
CA GLY A 106 9.75 -21.75 -6.90
C GLY A 106 9.56 -22.77 -5.77
N ALA A 107 8.74 -22.49 -4.75
CA ALA A 107 8.68 -23.30 -3.53
C ALA A 107 8.02 -24.67 -3.74
N CYS A 108 6.83 -24.71 -4.35
CA CYS A 108 6.11 -25.95 -4.67
C CYS A 108 5.08 -25.72 -5.79
N GLN A 109 4.40 -26.78 -6.25
CA GLN A 109 3.40 -26.67 -7.33
C GLN A 109 2.19 -25.81 -6.93
N GLU A 110 1.70 -25.94 -5.71
CA GLU A 110 0.56 -25.16 -5.19
C GLU A 110 0.91 -23.67 -5.12
N ALA A 111 2.04 -23.34 -4.49
CA ALA A 111 2.55 -21.98 -4.40
C ALA A 111 2.78 -21.35 -5.79
N ARG A 112 3.32 -22.12 -6.74
CA ARG A 112 3.46 -21.71 -8.13
C ARG A 112 2.12 -21.41 -8.78
N ALA A 113 1.14 -22.30 -8.64
CA ALA A 113 -0.19 -22.12 -9.22
C ALA A 113 -0.84 -20.82 -8.71
N ILE A 114 -0.70 -20.54 -7.40
CA ILE A 114 -1.21 -19.32 -6.77
C ILE A 114 -0.47 -18.09 -7.30
N ALA A 115 0.87 -18.11 -7.35
CA ALA A 115 1.66 -16.99 -7.88
C ALA A 115 1.34 -16.72 -9.37
N THR A 116 1.13 -17.75 -10.19
CA THR A 116 0.80 -17.61 -11.62
C THR A 116 -0.67 -17.25 -11.89
N ARG A 117 -1.56 -17.30 -10.88
CA ARG A 117 -2.98 -16.98 -11.07
C ARG A 117 -3.17 -15.54 -11.55
N ASN A 118 -2.42 -14.61 -10.95
CA ASN A 118 -2.45 -13.18 -11.26
C ASN A 118 -1.08 -12.68 -11.79
N GLY A 119 0.01 -13.40 -11.47
CA GLY A 119 1.36 -13.13 -11.94
C GLY A 119 1.62 -13.67 -13.34
N ARG A 120 2.26 -12.83 -14.17
CA ARG A 120 2.67 -13.23 -15.53
C ARG A 120 3.92 -12.48 -15.97
N ILE A 121 4.52 -12.97 -17.05
CA ILE A 121 5.61 -12.28 -17.73
C ILE A 121 5.03 -11.22 -18.67
N VAL A 122 5.40 -9.96 -18.46
CA VAL A 122 5.10 -8.83 -19.34
C VAL A 122 6.37 -8.39 -20.06
N SER A 123 6.23 -8.10 -21.35
CA SER A 123 7.33 -7.63 -22.19
C SER A 123 7.24 -6.12 -22.31
N LEU A 124 8.26 -5.41 -21.86
CA LEU A 124 8.36 -3.96 -21.98
C LEU A 124 9.48 -3.60 -22.95
N THR A 125 9.14 -2.86 -24.00
CA THR A 125 10.09 -2.43 -25.02
C THR A 125 10.51 -1.00 -24.74
N TYR A 126 11.82 -0.71 -24.76
CA TYR A 126 12.34 0.62 -24.46
C TYR A 126 13.18 1.14 -25.60
N ASP A 127 12.87 2.36 -26.01
CA ASP A 127 13.67 3.09 -26.98
C ASP A 127 14.98 3.51 -26.35
N THR A 128 16.06 3.28 -27.08
CA THR A 128 17.37 3.81 -26.77
C THR A 128 17.50 5.19 -27.37
N ALA A 129 17.96 6.15 -26.56
CA ALA A 129 18.20 7.52 -27.04
C ALA A 129 19.25 7.58 -28.18
N ASN A 130 20.07 6.54 -28.33
CA ASN A 130 21.04 6.41 -29.42
C ASN A 130 20.46 5.55 -30.54
N SER A 131 20.44 6.10 -31.76
CA SER A 131 20.08 5.42 -33.01
C SER A 131 20.92 4.17 -33.29
N GLU A 132 22.14 4.10 -32.76
CA GLU A 132 23.05 2.96 -32.91
C GLU A 132 22.68 1.76 -32.03
N ASN A 133 21.84 1.95 -31.01
CA ASN A 133 21.39 0.84 -30.18
C ASN A 133 20.00 0.40 -30.66
N PRO A 134 19.79 -0.90 -30.94
CA PRO A 134 18.47 -1.40 -31.26
C PRO A 134 17.56 -1.30 -30.04
N THR A 135 16.28 -1.09 -30.28
CA THR A 135 15.22 -1.15 -29.29
C THR A 135 15.32 -2.46 -28.51
N ARG A 136 15.30 -2.40 -27.17
CA ARG A 136 15.43 -3.59 -26.33
C ARG A 136 14.11 -3.91 -25.65
N THR A 137 13.68 -5.16 -25.76
CA THR A 137 12.54 -5.70 -25.02
C THR A 137 13.04 -6.45 -23.80
N PHE A 138 12.57 -6.04 -22.62
CA PHE A 138 12.84 -6.70 -21.35
C PHE A 138 11.59 -7.43 -20.88
N ARG A 139 11.79 -8.58 -20.24
CA ARG A 139 10.71 -9.39 -19.67
C ARG A 139 10.69 -9.19 -18.16
N HIS A 140 9.55 -8.74 -17.64
CA HIS A 140 9.32 -8.51 -16.22
C HIS A 140 8.23 -9.46 -15.75
N TRP A 141 8.37 -10.05 -14.58
CA TRP A 141 7.25 -10.65 -13.90
C TRP A 141 6.42 -9.55 -13.23
N PHE A 142 5.10 -9.56 -13.43
CA PHE A 142 4.17 -8.62 -12.81
C PHE A 142 2.89 -9.36 -12.39
N ASP A 143 2.54 -9.23 -11.11
CA ASP A 143 1.28 -9.67 -10.53
C ASP A 143 0.32 -8.49 -10.43
N SER A 144 -0.73 -8.50 -11.26
CA SER A 144 -1.71 -7.41 -11.30
C SER A 144 -2.43 -7.14 -9.99
N ALA A 145 -2.54 -8.14 -9.10
CA ALA A 145 -3.26 -8.04 -7.85
C ALA A 145 -2.39 -7.54 -6.69
N HIS A 146 -1.09 -7.86 -6.70
CA HIS A 146 -0.19 -7.56 -5.58
C HIS A 146 0.91 -6.56 -5.91
N ASP A 147 1.39 -6.53 -7.16
CA ASP A 147 2.44 -5.62 -7.57
C ASP A 147 1.86 -4.23 -7.88
N VAL A 148 2.64 -3.20 -7.56
CA VAL A 148 2.30 -1.80 -7.77
C VAL A 148 3.02 -1.30 -9.03
N LEU A 149 2.27 -0.69 -9.94
CA LEU A 149 2.83 -0.06 -11.13
C LEU A 149 3.15 1.41 -10.80
N GLU A 150 4.43 1.77 -10.77
CA GLU A 150 4.82 3.16 -10.57
C GLU A 150 4.99 3.88 -11.91
N LEU A 151 4.24 4.97 -12.09
CA LEU A 151 4.26 5.78 -13.29
C LEU A 151 4.90 7.14 -13.03
N ASP A 152 5.92 7.46 -13.84
CA ASP A 152 6.46 8.81 -13.96
C ASP A 152 5.54 9.64 -14.88
N ARG A 153 5.36 10.93 -14.57
CA ARG A 153 4.62 11.89 -15.41
C ARG A 153 5.11 11.96 -16.85
N ARG A 154 6.37 11.57 -17.11
CA ARG A 154 7.00 11.53 -18.44
C ARG A 154 6.61 10.30 -19.26
N VAL A 155 5.94 9.32 -18.65
CA VAL A 155 5.43 8.15 -19.37
C VAL A 155 4.17 8.56 -20.12
N GLY A 156 4.26 8.59 -21.45
CA GLY A 156 3.11 8.79 -22.32
C GLY A 156 2.28 7.51 -22.35
N ILE A 157 1.07 7.54 -21.78
CA ILE A 157 0.20 6.36 -21.66
C ILE A 157 -0.36 5.92 -23.03
N GLU A 158 -0.48 6.87 -23.98
CA GLU A 158 -1.17 6.64 -25.27
C GLU A 158 -0.24 6.31 -26.43
N GLU A 159 0.94 6.94 -26.47
CA GLU A 159 1.93 6.81 -27.56
C GLU A 159 2.82 5.56 -27.42
N ASP A 160 2.48 4.67 -26.48
CA ASP A 160 3.38 3.64 -25.96
C ASP A 160 3.39 2.33 -26.76
N LYS A 161 3.14 2.39 -28.08
CA LYS A 161 3.41 1.25 -28.97
C LYS A 161 4.82 1.44 -29.55
N PRO A 162 5.76 0.50 -29.34
CA PRO A 162 5.60 -0.92 -28.98
C PRO A 162 5.93 -1.28 -27.51
N ARG A 163 5.96 -0.30 -26.61
CA ARG A 163 6.54 -0.44 -25.26
C ARG A 163 5.70 -1.27 -24.29
N GLY A 164 4.38 -1.36 -24.47
CA GLY A 164 3.51 -2.29 -23.74
C GLY A 164 3.09 -1.82 -22.34
N ILE A 165 3.42 -0.59 -21.93
CA ILE A 165 2.99 0.00 -20.66
C ILE A 165 1.49 0.22 -20.66
N LYS A 166 0.88 0.56 -21.80
CA LYS A 166 -0.58 0.69 -21.93
C LYS A 166 -1.33 -0.56 -21.45
N ASP A 167 -0.88 -1.74 -21.88
CA ASP A 167 -1.48 -3.01 -21.46
C ASP A 167 -1.26 -3.28 -19.99
N LEU A 168 -0.12 -2.84 -19.44
CA LEU A 168 0.20 -2.98 -18.03
C LEU A 168 -0.68 -2.10 -17.15
N VAL A 169 -0.86 -0.83 -17.54
CA VAL A 169 -1.76 0.15 -16.90
C VAL A 169 -3.19 -0.38 -16.87
N TYR A 170 -3.65 -0.99 -17.96
CA TYR A 170 -4.99 -1.59 -18.01
C TYR A 170 -5.17 -2.81 -17.09
N LYS A 171 -4.09 -3.45 -16.64
CA LYS A 171 -4.21 -4.69 -15.86
C LYS A 171 -3.82 -4.50 -14.40
N ALA A 172 -3.03 -3.48 -14.07
CA ALA A 172 -2.62 -3.20 -12.71
C ALA A 172 -3.84 -2.84 -11.86
N GLN A 173 -3.97 -3.43 -10.66
CA GLN A 173 -4.98 -3.01 -9.68
C GLN A 173 -4.51 -1.86 -8.79
N HIS A 174 -3.19 -1.66 -8.73
CA HIS A 174 -2.56 -0.62 -7.92
C HIS A 174 -1.58 0.18 -8.78
N ILE A 175 -1.85 1.48 -8.90
CA ILE A 175 -0.99 2.41 -9.59
C ILE A 175 -0.47 3.44 -8.60
N LEU A 176 0.84 3.63 -8.61
CA LEU A 176 1.54 4.68 -7.90
C LEU A 176 1.88 5.79 -8.89
N ALA A 177 1.07 6.84 -8.92
CA ALA A 177 1.25 7.94 -9.87
C ALA A 177 2.05 9.09 -9.25
N SER A 178 3.00 9.63 -9.99
CA SER A 178 3.71 10.87 -9.61
C SER A 178 2.83 12.09 -9.81
N ARG A 179 3.21 13.22 -9.19
CA ARG A 179 2.57 14.52 -9.49
C ARG A 179 2.64 14.82 -10.99
N ALA A 180 1.48 15.08 -11.57
CA ALA A 180 1.30 15.42 -12.98
C ALA A 180 0.17 16.45 -13.13
N GLU A 181 -0.06 16.90 -14.36
CA GLU A 181 -1.15 17.80 -14.73
C GLU A 181 -2.45 17.03 -14.94
N ALA A 182 -3.60 17.71 -14.82
CA ALA A 182 -4.93 17.14 -14.99
C ALA A 182 -5.07 16.33 -16.29
N GLU A 183 -4.52 16.80 -17.41
CA GLU A 183 -4.59 16.09 -18.68
C GLU A 183 -3.90 14.71 -18.63
N TRP A 184 -2.78 14.62 -17.92
CA TRP A 184 -2.08 13.34 -17.75
C TRP A 184 -2.92 12.37 -16.92
N PHE A 185 -3.52 12.86 -15.83
CA PHE A 185 -4.45 12.07 -15.02
C PHE A 185 -5.71 11.68 -15.80
N ALA A 186 -6.24 12.56 -16.64
CA ALA A 186 -7.39 12.26 -17.50
C ALA A 186 -7.10 11.06 -18.41
N ARG A 187 -5.94 11.06 -19.07
CA ARG A 187 -5.49 9.94 -19.90
C ARG A 187 -5.29 8.67 -19.07
N LEU A 188 -4.74 8.77 -17.86
CA LEU A 188 -4.63 7.63 -16.95
C LEU A 188 -6.01 7.04 -16.65
N PHE A 189 -6.93 7.86 -16.15
CA PHE A 189 -8.27 7.45 -15.74
C PHE A 189 -9.12 6.88 -16.88
N GLN A 190 -8.99 7.41 -18.09
CA GLN A 190 -9.64 6.82 -19.28
C GLN A 190 -9.21 5.37 -19.53
N ARG A 191 -7.96 5.02 -19.18
CA ARG A 191 -7.43 3.64 -19.32
C ARG A 191 -7.68 2.80 -18.08
N THR A 192 -7.91 3.43 -16.95
CA THR A 192 -7.97 2.80 -15.64
C THR A 192 -9.31 2.98 -14.95
N ALA A 193 -10.39 3.18 -15.72
CA ALA A 193 -11.75 3.37 -15.20
C ALA A 193 -12.26 2.21 -14.33
N HIS A 194 -11.63 1.04 -14.41
CA HIS A 194 -11.93 -0.15 -13.60
C HIS A 194 -11.09 -0.25 -12.31
N LEU A 195 -10.17 0.70 -12.06
CA LEU A 195 -9.38 0.70 -10.84
C LEU A 195 -10.27 0.97 -9.64
N ASN A 196 -10.10 0.15 -8.61
CA ASN A 196 -10.71 0.40 -7.31
C ASN A 196 -9.92 1.45 -6.51
N ARG A 197 -8.60 1.57 -6.75
CA ARG A 197 -7.70 2.43 -5.97
C ARG A 197 -6.56 3.01 -6.82
N LEU A 198 -6.33 4.31 -6.67
CA LEU A 198 -5.16 5.02 -7.18
C LEU A 198 -4.37 5.60 -6.01
N SER A 199 -3.07 5.31 -5.94
CA SER A 199 -2.19 5.88 -4.91
C SER A 199 -1.36 6.99 -5.53
N LEU A 200 -1.41 8.18 -4.94
CA LEU A 200 -0.64 9.33 -5.37
C LEU A 200 0.67 9.41 -4.60
N ARG A 201 1.77 9.34 -5.32
CA ARG A 201 3.13 9.39 -4.79
C ARG A 201 3.50 10.82 -4.41
N PHE A 202 3.54 11.10 -3.12
CA PHE A 202 3.96 12.40 -2.60
C PHE A 202 5.48 12.56 -2.71
N ASP A 203 6.21 11.55 -2.25
CA ASP A 203 7.67 11.51 -2.27
C ASP A 203 8.15 10.05 -2.37
N THR A 204 9.39 9.87 -2.82
CA THR A 204 10.06 8.57 -2.83
C THR A 204 11.40 8.68 -2.15
N VAL A 205 11.52 7.94 -1.06
CA VAL A 205 12.76 7.84 -0.33
C VAL A 205 13.43 6.53 -0.70
N SER A 206 14.61 6.63 -1.32
CA SER A 206 15.51 5.50 -1.48
C SER A 206 16.20 5.22 -0.14
N ILE A 207 15.90 4.07 0.45
CA ILE A 207 16.53 3.57 1.66
C ILE A 207 17.63 2.61 1.23
N SER A 208 18.87 2.91 1.62
CA SER A 208 20.00 2.00 1.39
C SER A 208 20.32 1.26 2.69
N PRO A 209 20.65 -0.05 2.65
CA PRO A 209 21.08 -0.79 3.83
C PRO A 209 22.31 -0.20 4.53
N CYS A 210 23.11 0.62 3.84
CA CYS A 210 24.27 1.25 4.46
C CYS A 210 24.01 2.61 5.10
N THR A 211 22.83 3.19 4.91
CA THR A 211 22.44 4.42 5.61
C THR A 211 21.53 4.17 6.81
N TRP A 212 21.14 2.91 7.04
CA TRP A 212 20.13 2.53 8.03
C TRP A 212 20.54 1.29 8.81
N ASP A 213 20.08 1.20 10.05
CA ASP A 213 20.17 -0.03 10.83
C ASP A 213 19.48 -1.19 10.09
N LEU A 214 20.18 -2.32 9.96
CA LEU A 214 19.68 -3.50 9.24
C LEU A 214 18.40 -4.03 9.88
N GLY A 215 18.24 -3.89 11.20
CA GLY A 215 17.02 -4.23 11.92
C GLY A 215 15.84 -3.34 11.54
N VAL A 216 16.05 -2.03 11.37
CA VAL A 216 15.03 -1.09 10.86
C VAL A 216 14.63 -1.44 9.43
N VAL A 217 15.62 -1.68 8.54
CA VAL A 217 15.35 -2.09 7.16
C VAL A 217 14.57 -3.41 7.14
N LYS A 218 14.99 -4.42 7.92
CA LYS A 218 14.30 -5.71 8.00
C LYS A 218 12.88 -5.59 8.55
N ARG A 219 12.62 -4.70 9.52
CA ARG A 219 11.26 -4.49 10.07
C ARG A 219 10.34 -3.73 9.10
N LEU A 220 10.87 -2.78 8.33
CA LEU A 220 10.08 -2.06 7.32
C LEU A 220 9.83 -2.92 6.08
N PHE A 221 10.88 -3.53 5.53
CA PHE A 221 10.87 -4.15 4.20
C PHE A 221 10.83 -5.68 4.23
N GLY A 222 11.01 -6.31 5.39
CA GLY A 222 11.19 -7.76 5.48
C GLY A 222 12.57 -8.20 4.95
N GLU A 223 12.66 -9.47 4.54
CA GLU A 223 13.90 -10.07 4.01
C GLU A 223 14.07 -9.92 2.49
N ALA A 224 13.09 -9.31 1.82
CA ALA A 224 13.08 -9.13 0.36
C ALA A 224 13.17 -7.65 -0.01
N SER A 225 13.62 -7.39 -1.25
CA SER A 225 13.62 -6.07 -1.88
C SER A 225 12.20 -5.57 -2.14
N THR A 226 11.56 -5.06 -1.09
CA THR A 226 10.18 -4.59 -1.11
C THR A 226 10.10 -3.07 -1.13
N VAL A 227 8.90 -2.58 -1.46
CA VAL A 227 8.52 -1.19 -1.27
C VAL A 227 7.47 -1.14 -0.19
N VAL A 228 7.68 -0.25 0.78
CA VAL A 228 6.66 0.10 1.76
C VAL A 228 5.98 1.37 1.25
N THR A 229 4.69 1.27 0.96
CA THR A 229 3.85 2.46 0.82
C THR A 229 3.27 2.79 2.18
N MET A 230 3.40 4.03 2.62
CA MET A 230 2.74 4.56 3.80
C MET A 230 1.63 5.50 3.36
N ASP A 231 0.39 5.11 3.64
CA ASP A 231 -0.77 5.98 3.53
C ASP A 231 -0.65 7.13 4.54
N LEU A 232 -0.51 8.36 4.02
CA LEU A 232 -0.37 9.58 4.81
C LEU A 232 -1.68 9.99 5.49
N GLU A 233 -2.76 9.28 5.21
CA GLU A 233 -4.08 9.50 5.78
C GLU A 233 -4.41 8.48 6.86
N ASN A 234 -3.62 7.41 7.00
CA ASN A 234 -3.85 6.33 7.95
C ASN A 234 -2.97 6.48 9.20
N ALA A 235 -3.57 6.91 10.31
CA ALA A 235 -2.87 7.13 11.56
C ALA A 235 -2.19 5.87 12.12
N ASP A 236 -2.80 4.70 11.96
CA ASP A 236 -2.24 3.43 12.45
C ASP A 236 -1.00 3.03 11.66
N GLU A 237 -1.02 3.26 10.34
CA GLU A 237 0.11 3.00 9.45
C GLU A 237 1.28 3.96 9.74
N ILE A 238 0.98 5.24 9.97
CA ILE A 238 1.96 6.22 10.42
C ILE A 238 2.54 5.81 11.77
N ALA A 239 1.70 5.41 12.74
CA ALA A 239 2.13 4.98 14.06
C ALA A 239 3.03 3.74 13.99
N TRP A 240 2.69 2.77 13.13
CA TRP A 240 3.51 1.59 12.87
C TRP A 240 4.88 1.97 12.29
N VAL A 241 4.92 2.76 11.20
CA VAL A 241 6.19 3.19 10.58
C VAL A 241 7.04 3.97 11.58
N LYS A 242 6.43 4.87 12.37
CA LYS A 242 7.09 5.61 13.45
C LYS A 242 7.65 4.68 14.52
N GLY A 243 6.89 3.66 14.92
CA GLY A 243 7.32 2.64 15.88
C GLY A 243 8.49 1.80 15.38
N VAL A 244 8.55 1.50 14.07
CA VAL A 244 9.67 0.77 13.46
C VAL A 244 10.93 1.64 13.37
N LEU A 245 10.76 2.92 13.00
CA LEU A 245 11.86 3.87 12.83
C LEU A 245 12.41 4.39 14.16
N GLN A 246 11.60 4.43 15.22
CA GLN A 246 11.99 4.90 16.56
C GLN A 246 12.73 6.26 16.48
N GLY A 247 13.97 6.34 16.98
CA GLY A 247 14.79 7.56 16.94
C GLY A 247 15.09 8.07 15.53
N TYR A 248 15.05 7.20 14.52
CA TYR A 248 15.28 7.58 13.13
C TYR A 248 14.08 8.28 12.47
N TRP A 249 12.90 8.31 13.12
CA TRP A 249 11.77 9.10 12.63
C TRP A 249 12.15 10.57 12.44
N ARG A 250 13.07 11.08 13.28
CA ARG A 250 13.59 12.45 13.22
C ARG A 250 14.68 12.69 12.16
N ASN A 251 14.98 11.69 11.33
CA ASN A 251 15.94 11.87 10.24
C ASN A 251 15.35 12.85 9.20
N PRO A 252 16.12 13.82 8.68
CA PRO A 252 15.68 14.74 7.62
C PRO A 252 15.01 14.04 6.42
N VAL A 253 15.44 12.81 6.13
CA VAL A 253 14.86 11.94 5.10
C VAL A 253 13.37 11.65 5.33
N PHE A 254 12.91 11.59 6.59
CA PHE A 254 11.51 11.35 6.97
C PHE A 254 10.77 12.63 7.40
N CYS A 255 11.51 13.65 7.86
CA CYS A 255 10.97 14.90 8.41
C CYS A 255 10.61 15.98 7.39
N ALA A 256 10.94 15.82 6.10
CA ALA A 256 10.66 16.86 5.09
C ALA A 256 9.16 17.19 4.92
N PHE A 257 8.29 16.24 5.29
CA PHE A 257 6.85 16.45 5.37
C PHE A 257 6.45 16.25 6.83
N ASP A 258 5.95 17.31 7.48
CA ASP A 258 5.51 17.25 8.87
C ASP A 258 4.19 16.48 8.97
N LEU A 259 4.32 15.16 8.90
CA LEU A 259 3.24 14.19 9.04
C LEU A 259 2.51 14.34 10.37
N GLU A 260 3.20 14.83 11.40
CA GLU A 260 2.62 15.01 12.72
C GLU A 260 1.71 16.23 12.75
N SER A 261 2.11 17.33 12.10
CA SER A 261 1.22 18.47 11.86
C SER A 261 0.06 18.09 10.93
N TRP A 262 0.32 17.36 9.84
CA TRP A 262 -0.73 16.87 8.95
C TRP A 262 -1.75 15.97 9.66
N ALA A 263 -1.27 15.04 10.51
CA ALA A 263 -2.13 14.15 11.29
C ALA A 263 -2.85 14.89 12.43
N ARG A 264 -2.23 15.89 13.07
CA ARG A 264 -2.86 16.70 14.13
C ARG A 264 -3.92 17.66 13.60
N GLU A 265 -3.71 18.22 12.41
CA GLU A 265 -4.70 19.07 11.73
C GLU A 265 -5.93 18.28 11.28
N ARG A 266 -5.78 16.97 11.05
CA ARG A 266 -6.91 16.09 10.80
C ARG A 266 -7.56 15.64 12.11
N LYS A 267 -8.81 16.07 12.30
CA LYS A 267 -9.65 15.54 13.38
C LYS A 267 -9.79 14.01 13.21
N PRO A 268 -9.65 13.22 14.29
CA PRO A 268 -9.77 11.75 14.27
C PRO A 268 -11.16 11.22 13.87
N SER A 269 -12.10 12.09 13.54
CA SER A 269 -13.46 11.76 13.10
C SER A 269 -13.65 11.71 11.58
N VAL A 270 -12.61 11.92 10.76
CA VAL A 270 -12.71 11.69 9.31
C VAL A 270 -12.51 10.21 9.03
N GLY A 271 -13.44 9.40 9.52
CA GLY A 271 -13.62 8.05 9.01
C GLY A 271 -14.07 8.14 7.55
N VAL A 272 -13.51 7.26 6.72
CA VAL A 272 -14.01 6.88 5.39
C VAL A 272 -14.59 8.05 4.59
N ASP A 273 -13.71 8.79 3.90
CA ASP A 273 -13.96 9.51 2.66
C ASP A 273 -15.40 9.92 2.35
N VAL A 274 -16.04 10.70 3.22
CA VAL A 274 -17.23 11.42 2.79
C VAL A 274 -16.73 12.56 1.92
N ARG A 275 -16.76 12.36 0.60
CA ARG A 275 -16.59 13.43 -0.41
C ARG A 275 -17.79 14.37 -0.38
N ASP A 276 -17.98 15.01 0.76
CA ASP A 276 -19.02 15.98 1.02
C ASP A 276 -18.71 17.31 0.32
N GLU A 277 -19.66 18.24 0.42
CA GLU A 277 -19.50 19.58 -0.15
C GLU A 277 -18.29 20.32 0.45
N GLY A 278 -17.95 20.05 1.71
CA GLY A 278 -16.79 20.64 2.38
C GLY A 278 -15.46 20.14 1.84
N TRP A 279 -15.36 18.87 1.43
CA TRP A 279 -14.20 18.34 0.70
C TRP A 279 -14.08 19.01 -0.67
N MET A 280 -15.18 19.09 -1.43
CA MET A 280 -15.14 19.65 -2.79
C MET A 280 -14.76 21.14 -2.81
N GLN A 281 -15.29 21.93 -1.87
CA GLN A 281 -14.94 23.36 -1.74
C GLN A 281 -13.47 23.60 -1.39
N ARG A 282 -12.80 22.61 -0.79
CA ARG A 282 -11.37 22.67 -0.45
C ARG A 282 -10.46 22.17 -1.57
N LEU A 283 -10.99 21.60 -2.66
CA LEU A 283 -10.17 21.12 -3.77
C LEU A 283 -9.29 22.22 -4.39
N PRO A 284 -9.81 23.41 -4.73
CA PRO A 284 -9.01 24.45 -5.38
C PRO A 284 -7.75 24.79 -4.58
N GLY A 285 -6.58 24.75 -5.23
CA GLY A 285 -5.29 25.02 -4.60
C GLY A 285 -4.65 23.83 -3.89
N THR A 286 -5.35 22.71 -3.75
CA THR A 286 -4.76 21.46 -3.21
C THR A 286 -4.15 20.61 -4.32
N TRP A 287 -3.25 19.70 -3.94
CA TRP A 287 -2.70 18.74 -4.89
C TRP A 287 -3.76 17.78 -5.45
N VAL A 288 -4.82 17.48 -4.68
CA VAL A 288 -5.97 16.65 -5.13
C VAL A 288 -6.65 17.29 -6.35
N SER A 289 -6.60 18.61 -6.51
CA SER A 289 -7.33 19.31 -7.59
C SER A 289 -6.95 18.86 -8.99
N GLU A 290 -5.68 18.57 -9.26
CA GLU A 290 -5.25 18.07 -10.58
C GLU A 290 -5.79 16.67 -10.86
N VAL A 291 -5.85 15.83 -9.83
CA VAL A 291 -6.37 14.46 -9.93
C VAL A 291 -7.89 14.48 -10.11
N ALA A 292 -8.56 15.30 -9.32
CA ALA A 292 -10.00 15.55 -9.42
C ALA A 292 -10.37 16.11 -10.81
N ARG A 293 -9.66 17.15 -11.29
CA ARG A 293 -9.81 17.69 -12.65
C ARG A 293 -9.61 16.60 -13.70
N GLY A 294 -8.51 15.86 -13.60
CA GLY A 294 -8.21 14.77 -14.53
C GLY A 294 -9.33 13.72 -14.58
N TRP A 295 -9.88 13.32 -13.43
CA TRP A 295 -11.01 12.39 -13.38
C TRP A 295 -12.27 12.95 -14.05
N VAL A 296 -12.63 14.20 -13.75
CA VAL A 296 -13.82 14.84 -14.33
C VAL A 296 -13.66 15.00 -15.84
N MET A 297 -12.47 15.39 -16.31
CA MET A 297 -12.13 15.44 -17.74
C MET A 297 -12.25 14.07 -18.41
N ALA A 298 -11.77 13.01 -17.75
CA ALA A 298 -11.92 11.64 -18.24
C ALA A 298 -13.39 11.22 -18.37
N LYS A 299 -14.22 11.59 -17.40
CA LYS A 299 -15.67 11.30 -17.43
C LYS A 299 -16.40 12.12 -18.49
N ALA A 300 -16.00 13.36 -18.72
CA ALA A 300 -16.58 14.21 -19.76
C ALA A 300 -16.30 13.58 -21.12
N ALA A 301 -15.06 13.16 -21.38
CA ALA A 301 -14.66 12.46 -22.59
C ALA A 301 -15.40 11.10 -22.79
N GLU A 302 -15.69 10.38 -21.70
CA GLU A 302 -16.49 9.15 -21.76
C GLU A 302 -17.93 9.44 -22.21
N MET A 303 -18.54 10.50 -21.68
CA MET A 303 -19.90 10.91 -22.08
C MET A 303 -19.94 11.35 -23.54
N THR A 304 -19.00 12.18 -24.00
CA THR A 304 -18.95 12.62 -25.40
C THR A 304 -18.79 11.44 -26.36
N ALA A 305 -17.96 10.45 -26.00
CA ALA A 305 -17.79 9.24 -26.79
C ALA A 305 -19.08 8.39 -26.90
N LYS A 306 -19.87 8.30 -25.83
CA LYS A 306 -21.16 7.58 -25.83
C LYS A 306 -22.20 8.27 -26.72
N VAL A 307 -22.29 9.60 -26.65
CA VAL A 307 -23.17 10.40 -27.51
C VAL A 307 -22.79 10.24 -28.98
N GLY A 308 -21.51 10.40 -29.31
CA GLY A 308 -21.03 10.26 -30.70
C GLY A 308 -21.12 8.84 -31.27
N GLY A 309 -21.01 7.81 -30.42
CA GLY A 309 -21.17 6.41 -30.81
C GLY A 309 -22.60 6.02 -31.17
N ALA A 310 -23.59 6.56 -30.45
CA ALA A 310 -25.01 6.32 -30.72
C ALA A 310 -25.45 6.88 -32.10
N ALA A 311 -24.91 8.04 -32.49
CA ALA A 311 -25.22 8.67 -33.77
C ALA A 311 -24.77 7.84 -34.99
N LYS A 312 -23.64 7.11 -34.88
CA LYS A 312 -23.13 6.27 -35.98
C LYS A 312 -23.91 4.97 -36.19
N GLY A 313 -24.60 4.46 -35.16
CA GLY A 313 -25.42 3.24 -35.25
C GLY A 313 -26.79 3.44 -35.90
N GLN A 314 -27.31 4.68 -35.96
CA GLN A 314 -28.65 4.99 -36.47
C GLN A 314 -28.68 5.58 -37.89
N ALA A 315 -27.53 5.74 -38.55
CA ALA A 315 -27.43 6.25 -39.92
C ALA A 315 -28.13 5.38 -41.00
N GLY A 316 -28.74 4.25 -40.62
CA GLY A 316 -29.60 3.43 -41.49
C GLY A 316 -31.09 3.79 -41.49
N ARG A 317 -31.59 4.70 -40.63
CA ARG A 317 -33.01 5.05 -40.56
C ARG A 317 -33.23 6.54 -40.83
N LYS A 318 -33.55 6.81 -42.10
CA LYS A 318 -33.73 8.14 -42.68
C LYS A 318 -34.93 8.88 -42.05
N VAL A 319 -34.76 10.19 -41.84
CA VAL A 319 -35.77 11.28 -41.80
C VAL A 319 -36.22 11.79 -40.42
N ARG A 320 -35.99 13.11 -40.25
CA ARG A 320 -36.53 14.10 -39.28
C ARG A 320 -36.03 14.03 -37.83
N GLY A 321 -34.97 14.79 -37.56
CA GLY A 321 -34.54 15.16 -36.20
C GLY A 321 -33.22 15.92 -36.20
N GLN A 322 -33.09 17.02 -36.96
CA GLN A 322 -31.84 17.76 -37.11
C GLN A 322 -31.62 18.83 -36.02
N LEU A 323 -32.60 19.05 -35.13
CA LEU A 323 -32.52 20.07 -34.07
C LEU A 323 -32.03 19.52 -32.72
N ASP A 324 -32.10 18.21 -32.48
CA ASP A 324 -31.70 17.61 -31.19
C ASP A 324 -30.19 17.33 -31.09
N MET A 325 -29.47 17.32 -32.22
CA MET A 325 -28.03 17.06 -32.24
C MET A 325 -27.18 18.22 -31.71
N ASP A 326 -27.58 19.47 -31.98
CA ASP A 326 -26.80 20.65 -31.60
C ASP A 326 -26.76 20.86 -30.09
N PHE A 327 -27.82 20.47 -29.38
CA PHE A 327 -27.88 20.58 -27.91
C PHE A 327 -26.88 19.64 -27.21
N SER A 328 -26.69 18.42 -27.73
CA SER A 328 -25.83 17.43 -27.09
C SER A 328 -24.34 17.74 -27.27
N GLU A 329 -23.94 18.35 -28.40
CA GLU A 329 -22.57 18.79 -28.62
C GLU A 329 -22.21 20.03 -27.77
N LEU A 330 -23.15 20.97 -27.63
CA LEU A 330 -22.98 22.12 -26.74
C LEU A 330 -22.90 21.71 -25.26
N GLU A 331 -23.71 20.73 -24.83
CA GLU A 331 -23.67 20.19 -23.47
C GLU A 331 -22.35 19.45 -23.19
N ALA A 332 -21.84 18.71 -24.17
CA ALA A 332 -20.53 18.06 -24.13
C ALA A 332 -19.37 19.06 -24.00
N GLN A 333 -19.39 20.15 -24.79
CA GLN A 333 -18.39 21.21 -24.73
C GLN A 333 -18.48 21.99 -23.40
N ALA A 334 -19.69 22.30 -22.93
CA ALA A 334 -19.91 22.92 -21.63
C ALA A 334 -19.42 22.03 -20.48
N SER A 335 -19.64 20.72 -20.56
CA SER A 335 -19.14 19.73 -19.58
C SER A 335 -17.62 19.62 -19.59
N ALA A 336 -16.98 19.71 -20.76
CA ALA A 336 -15.51 19.74 -20.87
C ALA A 336 -14.91 21.04 -20.30
N ALA A 337 -15.55 22.19 -20.55
CA ALA A 337 -15.15 23.47 -19.97
C ALA A 337 -15.34 23.51 -18.44
N ALA A 338 -16.48 23.01 -17.94
CA ALA A 338 -16.74 22.88 -16.51
C ALA A 338 -15.77 21.90 -15.83
N ALA A 339 -15.39 20.81 -16.52
CA ALA A 339 -14.38 19.87 -16.05
C ALA A 339 -13.00 20.53 -15.91
N ALA A 340 -12.59 21.34 -16.89
CA ALA A 340 -11.33 22.08 -16.85
C ALA A 340 -11.31 23.12 -15.71
N ALA A 341 -12.44 23.79 -15.47
CA ALA A 341 -12.60 24.74 -14.38
C ALA A 341 -12.79 24.10 -12.99
N LEU A 342 -13.10 22.80 -12.93
CA LEU A 342 -13.55 22.08 -11.73
C LEU A 342 -14.71 22.81 -11.03
N ASP A 343 -15.73 23.20 -11.80
CA ASP A 343 -16.90 23.88 -11.23
C ASP A 343 -17.77 22.88 -10.45
N VAL A 344 -17.55 22.80 -9.14
CA VAL A 344 -18.26 21.90 -8.22
C VAL A 344 -19.78 22.15 -8.22
N LYS A 345 -20.23 23.35 -8.60
CA LYS A 345 -21.67 23.67 -8.66
C LYS A 345 -22.35 23.02 -9.86
N ASN A 346 -21.59 22.56 -10.86
CA ASN A 346 -22.11 21.83 -11.99
C ASN A 346 -22.42 20.38 -11.57
N ASP A 347 -23.65 19.94 -11.80
CA ASP A 347 -24.14 18.61 -11.38
C ASP A 347 -23.34 17.45 -11.97
N PHE A 348 -22.86 17.60 -13.22
CA PHE A 348 -22.01 16.59 -13.85
C PHE A 348 -20.66 16.48 -13.12
N VAL A 349 -20.03 17.61 -12.79
CA VAL A 349 -18.75 17.63 -12.05
C VAL A 349 -18.93 16.98 -10.68
N ARG A 350 -20.01 17.32 -9.96
CA ARG A 350 -20.34 16.74 -8.66
C ARG A 350 -20.54 15.22 -8.74
N ALA A 351 -21.36 14.76 -9.69
CA ALA A 351 -21.61 13.33 -9.91
C ALA A 351 -20.32 12.57 -10.27
N ALA A 352 -19.47 13.16 -11.12
CA ALA A 352 -18.19 12.58 -11.47
C ALA A 352 -17.28 12.44 -10.23
N LEU A 353 -17.14 13.48 -9.41
CA LEU A 353 -16.31 13.43 -8.19
C LEU A 353 -16.82 12.39 -7.17
N LEU A 354 -18.13 12.21 -7.03
CA LEU A 354 -18.70 11.16 -6.19
C LEU A 354 -18.34 9.75 -6.69
N ALA A 355 -18.27 9.56 -8.01
CA ALA A 355 -17.91 8.28 -8.62
C ALA A 355 -16.39 8.04 -8.76
N MET A 356 -15.53 8.98 -8.34
CA MET A 356 -14.07 8.85 -8.45
C MET A 356 -13.55 7.64 -7.66
N PRO A 357 -12.57 6.86 -8.15
CA PRO A 357 -11.97 5.77 -7.37
C PRO A 357 -11.33 6.30 -6.09
N ASP A 358 -11.07 5.43 -5.12
CA ASP A 358 -10.35 5.82 -3.90
C ASP A 358 -8.95 6.34 -4.26
N VAL A 359 -8.63 7.56 -3.80
CA VAL A 359 -7.39 8.27 -4.11
C VAL A 359 -6.66 8.53 -2.80
N LYS A 360 -5.56 7.81 -2.59
CA LYS A 360 -4.80 7.87 -1.34
C LYS A 360 -3.47 8.55 -1.52
N PHE A 361 -3.12 9.41 -0.58
CA PHE A 361 -1.80 10.02 -0.52
C PHE A 361 -0.82 9.06 0.10
N VAL A 362 0.22 8.67 -0.65
CA VAL A 362 1.21 7.74 -0.15
C VAL A 362 2.63 8.29 -0.26
N ARG A 363 3.44 8.00 0.75
CA ARG A 363 4.90 8.06 0.66
C ARG A 363 5.40 6.65 0.34
N ALA A 364 6.25 6.53 -0.68
CA ALA A 364 6.84 5.25 -1.05
C ALA A 364 8.29 5.20 -0.55
N PHE A 365 8.61 4.16 0.21
CA PHE A 365 9.97 3.84 0.61
C PHE A 365 10.44 2.67 -0.23
N CYS A 366 11.60 2.80 -0.86
CA CYS A 366 12.14 1.73 -1.67
C CYS A 366 13.53 1.36 -1.17
N GLN A 367 13.76 0.06 -1.01
CA GLN A 367 15.13 -0.44 -0.87
C GLN A 367 15.83 -0.31 -2.23
N ASP A 368 16.70 0.68 -2.39
CA ASP A 368 17.58 0.76 -3.56
C ASP A 368 18.84 -0.09 -3.29
N GLU A 369 19.38 -0.73 -4.35
CA GLU A 369 20.52 -1.64 -4.25
C GLU A 369 21.68 -1.05 -3.44
N ILE A 370 22.34 -1.94 -2.70
CA ILE A 370 23.56 -1.69 -1.94
C ILE A 370 24.54 -0.95 -2.85
N HIS A 371 24.91 0.28 -2.47
CA HIS A 371 26.01 0.97 -3.14
C HIS A 371 27.22 0.04 -3.07
N ALA A 372 27.85 -0.29 -4.20
CA ALA A 372 29.01 -1.19 -4.24
C ALA A 372 30.19 -0.73 -3.33
N VAL A 373 30.15 0.52 -2.88
CA VAL A 373 31.11 1.17 -1.97
C VAL A 373 30.81 0.90 -0.49
N CYS A 374 29.58 0.48 -0.16
CA CYS A 374 29.20 0.06 1.18
C CYS A 374 29.63 -1.40 1.42
N ARG A 375 30.94 -1.65 1.50
CA ARG A 375 31.46 -2.85 2.17
C ARG A 375 31.61 -2.52 3.67
N PRO A 376 31.26 -3.45 4.58
CA PRO A 376 31.59 -3.29 5.99
C PRO A 376 33.09 -3.14 6.22
#